data_AF-A0A3B9ISJ5-F1
#
_entry.id   AF-A0A3B9ISJ5-F1
#
_cell.length_a   1.000
_cell.length_b   1.000
_cell.length_c   1.000
_cell.angle_alpha   90.00
_cell.angle_beta   90.00
_cell.angle_gamma   90.00
#
_symmetry.space_group_name_H-M   'P 1'
#
loop_
_entity.id
_entity.type
_entity.pdbx_description
1 polymer ?
#
loop_
_entity_poly.entity_id
_entity_poly.type
_entity_poly.pdbx_seq_one_letter_code
_entity_poly.pdbx_strand_id
1 'polypeptide(L)'
;ELYTMTENVGVVRAIGDVIDMPLVADADTGYGNVVNIVRTVRAFEKAGAAAMIFEDQVVPKRCPVVAGALEILPIDEATAKIRAAVDA
;
A
#
# COMPACT_ATOMS: atom_id res chain seq x y z
N GLU A 1 5.90 -7.95 5.32
CA GLU A 1 5.45 -8.27 3.96
C GLU A 1 6.27 -9.46 3.45
N LEU A 2 5.60 -10.57 3.12
CA LEU A 2 6.25 -11.75 2.51
C LEU A 2 6.28 -11.63 0.98
N TYR A 3 5.21 -11.08 0.40
CA TYR A 3 5.11 -10.77 -1.02
C TYR A 3 5.54 -9.32 -1.28
N THR A 4 5.93 -9.06 -2.52
CA THR A 4 6.48 -7.79 -3.00
C THR A 4 5.41 -6.91 -3.61
N MET A 5 5.71 -5.61 -3.74
CA MET A 5 4.88 -4.66 -4.49
C MET A 5 4.56 -5.16 -5.91
N THR A 6 5.55 -5.74 -6.60
CA THR A 6 5.38 -6.22 -7.98
C THR A 6 4.37 -7.35 -8.07
N GLU A 7 4.39 -8.29 -7.12
CA GLU A 7 3.43 -9.39 -7.04
C GLU A 7 2.02 -8.85 -6.77
N ASN A 8 1.87 -7.87 -5.86
CA ASN A 8 0.56 -7.27 -5.60
C ASN A 8 -0.01 -6.54 -6.81
N VAL A 9 0.79 -5.68 -7.44
CA VAL A 9 0.41 -4.92 -8.63
C VAL A 9 -0.03 -5.85 -9.76
N GLY A 10 0.60 -7.03 -9.88
CA GLY A 10 0.19 -8.06 -10.83
C GLY A 10 -1.24 -8.55 -10.57
N VAL A 11 -1.59 -8.80 -9.31
CA VAL A 11 -2.94 -9.21 -8.90
C VAL A 11 -3.96 -8.08 -9.11
N VAL A 12 -3.62 -6.86 -8.70
CA VAL A 12 -4.47 -5.67 -8.89
C VAL A 12 -4.83 -5.49 -10.36
N ARG A 13 -3.85 -5.61 -11.27
CA ARG A 13 -4.08 -5.54 -12.71
C ARG A 13 -5.00 -6.65 -13.20
N ALA A 14 -4.71 -7.90 -12.82
CA ALA A 14 -5.51 -9.04 -13.25
C ALA A 14 -6.98 -8.93 -12.82
N ILE A 15 -7.25 -8.36 -11.64
CA ILE A 15 -8.61 -8.06 -11.18
C ILE A 15 -9.21 -6.90 -11.97
N GLY A 16 -8.46 -5.80 -12.15
CA GLY A 16 -8.90 -4.63 -12.91
C GLY A 16 -9.29 -4.93 -14.36
N ASP A 17 -8.63 -5.91 -14.99
CA ASP A 17 -8.91 -6.32 -16.38
C ASP A 17 -10.26 -7.05 -16.55
N VAL A 18 -10.91 -7.47 -15.46
CA VAL A 18 -12.13 -8.32 -15.51
C VAL A 18 -13.33 -7.75 -14.74
N ILE A 19 -13.21 -6.55 -14.17
CA ILE A 19 -14.31 -5.91 -13.43
C ILE A 19 -14.66 -4.54 -14.04
N ASP A 20 -15.92 -4.16 -13.92
CA ASP A 20 -16.41 -2.83 -14.32
C ASP A 20 -16.65 -1.90 -13.10
N MET A 21 -16.25 -2.33 -11.90
CA MET A 21 -16.44 -1.61 -10.64
C MET A 21 -15.11 -1.05 -10.09
N PRO A 22 -15.14 0.03 -9.31
CA PRO A 22 -13.93 0.57 -8.67
C PRO A 22 -13.23 -0.45 -7.76
N LEU A 23 -11.92 -0.63 -7.96
CA LEU A 23 -11.07 -1.49 -7.13
C LEU A 23 -10.37 -0.68 -6.03
N VAL A 24 -10.51 -1.11 -4.78
CA VAL A 24 -9.71 -0.62 -3.64
C VAL A 24 -8.67 -1.68 -3.28
N ALA A 25 -7.39 -1.32 -3.31
CA ALA A 25 -6.29 -2.27 -3.10
C ALA A 25 -5.54 -2.03 -1.79
N ASP A 26 -5.23 -3.09 -1.05
CA ASP A 26 -4.39 -3.06 0.14
C ASP A 26 -2.91 -3.15 -0.24
N ALA A 27 -2.13 -2.15 0.15
CA ALA A 27 -0.70 -2.04 -0.13
C ALA A 27 0.18 -2.28 1.10
N ASP A 28 -0.33 -2.93 2.15
CA ASP A 28 0.35 -3.13 3.44
C ASP A 28 0.89 -1.79 3.98
N THR A 29 2.17 -1.69 4.28
CA THR A 29 2.83 -0.44 4.72
C THR A 29 3.27 0.44 3.55
N GLY A 30 2.93 0.11 2.30
CA GLY A 30 3.41 0.81 1.12
C GLY A 30 4.85 0.45 0.71
N TYR A 31 5.31 -0.74 1.09
CA TYR A 31 6.54 -1.39 0.62
C TYR A 31 7.85 -0.62 0.89
N GLY A 32 7.87 0.18 1.96
CA GLY A 32 9.07 0.87 2.43
C GLY A 32 8.77 2.28 2.93
N ASN A 33 9.65 3.22 2.57
CA ASN A 33 9.59 4.60 3.02
C ASN A 33 8.82 5.51 2.04
N VAL A 34 8.94 6.82 2.24
CA VAL A 34 8.31 7.87 1.42
C VAL A 34 8.58 7.71 -0.09
N VAL A 35 9.80 7.32 -0.49
CA VAL A 35 10.15 7.12 -1.91
C VAL A 35 9.44 5.88 -2.47
N ASN A 36 9.29 4.84 -1.65
CA ASN A 36 8.53 3.65 -2.03
C ASN A 36 7.06 3.99 -2.25
N ILE A 37 6.45 4.79 -1.37
CA ILE A 37 5.05 5.22 -1.49
C ILE A 37 4.77 5.88 -2.84
N VAL A 38 5.61 6.83 -3.26
CA VAL A 38 5.46 7.51 -4.57
C VAL A 38 5.44 6.50 -5.72
N ARG A 39 6.36 5.53 -5.68
CA ARG A 39 6.40 4.45 -6.69
C ARG A 39 5.16 3.55 -6.60
N THR A 40 4.70 3.21 -5.41
CA THR A 40 3.56 2.34 -5.17
C THR A 40 2.26 2.97 -5.67
N VAL A 41 2.00 4.24 -5.37
CA VAL A 41 0.81 4.96 -5.86
C VAL A 41 0.72 4.89 -7.37
N ARG A 42 1.77 5.34 -8.07
CA ARG A 42 1.83 5.32 -9.54
C ARG A 42 1.67 3.92 -10.13
N ALA A 43 2.20 2.90 -9.46
CA ALA A 43 2.11 1.52 -9.93
C ALA A 43 0.69 0.94 -9.77
N PHE A 44 0.03 1.24 -8.65
CA PHE A 44 -1.34 0.79 -8.37
C PHE A 44 -2.36 1.53 -9.23
N GLU A 45 -2.23 2.84 -9.39
CA GLU A 45 -3.05 3.64 -10.30
C GLU A 45 -2.93 3.13 -11.74
N LYS A 46 -1.70 2.92 -12.23
CA LYS A 46 -1.46 2.33 -13.56
C LYS A 46 -2.02 0.91 -13.72
N ALA A 47 -2.18 0.18 -12.62
CA ALA A 47 -2.78 -1.15 -12.63
C ALA A 47 -4.33 -1.12 -12.59
N GLY A 48 -4.94 0.05 -12.50
CA GLY A 48 -6.39 0.20 -12.52
C GLY A 48 -7.05 0.25 -11.13
N ALA A 49 -6.27 0.39 -10.05
CA ALA A 49 -6.83 0.64 -8.74
C ALA A 49 -7.48 2.04 -8.70
N ALA A 50 -8.73 2.11 -8.24
CA ALA A 50 -9.43 3.37 -8.01
C ALA A 50 -9.03 4.01 -6.67
N ALA A 51 -8.61 3.19 -5.71
CA ALA A 51 -8.02 3.66 -4.45
C ALA A 51 -7.02 2.64 -3.93
N MET A 52 -6.11 3.10 -3.08
CA MET A 52 -5.23 2.22 -2.31
C MET A 52 -5.30 2.58 -0.83
N ILE A 53 -5.16 1.57 0.03
CA ILE A 53 -4.95 1.73 1.47
C ILE A 53 -3.52 1.31 1.81
N PHE A 54 -2.91 2.01 2.75
CA PHE A 54 -1.66 1.62 3.38
C PHE A 54 -1.68 2.00 4.85
N GLU A 55 -0.89 1.32 5.66
CA GLU A 55 -0.89 1.46 7.12
C GLU A 55 0.43 1.99 7.68
N ASP A 56 0.35 2.51 8.91
CA ASP A 56 1.44 3.12 9.67
C ASP A 56 2.19 2.11 10.55
N GLN A 57 2.07 0.80 10.30
CA GLN A 57 2.87 -0.20 10.99
C GLN A 57 4.36 -0.10 10.62
N VAL A 58 5.22 -0.48 11.56
CA VAL A 58 6.66 -0.71 11.27
C VAL A 58 6.81 -1.90 10.32
N VAL A 59 7.71 -1.76 9.34
CA VAL A 59 8.05 -2.81 8.39
C VAL A 59 8.86 -3.92 9.09
N PRO A 60 8.55 -5.22 8.90
CA PRO A 60 7.51 -5.75 8.03
C PRO A 60 6.10 -5.75 8.66
N LYS A 61 5.08 -5.49 7.84
CA LYS A 61 3.64 -5.60 8.20
C LYS A 61 3.33 -6.85 9.01
N ARG A 62 2.62 -6.69 10.13
CA ARG A 62 2.07 -7.78 10.95
C ARG A 62 0.55 -7.81 10.84
N CYS A 63 -0.01 -9.00 10.66
CA CYS A 63 -1.47 -9.15 10.60
C CYS A 63 -2.08 -8.84 11.98
N PRO A 64 -2.99 -7.86 12.09
CA PRO A 64 -3.58 -7.45 13.37
C PRO A 64 -4.39 -8.57 14.04
N VAL A 65 -4.87 -9.55 13.28
CA VAL A 65 -5.61 -10.71 13.82
C VAL A 65 -4.68 -11.69 14.56
N VAL A 66 -3.40 -11.73 14.19
CA VAL A 66 -2.41 -12.68 14.74
C VAL A 66 -1.52 -12.00 15.78
N ALA A 67 -1.30 -10.70 15.65
CA ALA A 67 -0.42 -9.94 16.53
C ALA A 67 -1.18 -9.43 17.77
N GLY A 68 -0.61 -9.66 18.96
CA GLY A 68 -1.15 -9.11 20.20
C GLY A 68 -0.94 -7.59 20.35
N ALA A 69 0.20 -7.10 19.86
CA ALA A 69 0.52 -5.67 19.81
C ALA A 69 1.14 -5.33 18.46
N LEU A 70 0.76 -4.16 17.93
CA LEU A 70 1.30 -3.60 16.69
C LEU A 70 2.22 -2.44 17.02
N GLU A 71 3.40 -2.46 16.42
CA GLU A 71 4.33 -1.35 16.48
C GLU A 71 4.04 -0.42 15.30
N ILE A 72 3.82 0.87 15.58
CA ILE A 72 3.45 1.87 14.59
C ILE A 72 4.50 2.97 14.51
N LEU A 73 4.54 3.63 13.36
CA LEU A 73 5.44 4.73 13.06
C LEU A 73 5.08 5.97 13.89
N PRO A 74 6.06 6.83 14.18
CA PRO A 74 5.80 8.18 14.64
C PRO A 74 4.86 8.94 13.68
N ILE A 75 4.04 9.84 14.24
CA ILE A 75 2.99 10.55 13.49
C ILE A 75 3.55 11.39 12.33
N ASP A 76 4.74 11.98 12.51
CA ASP A 76 5.45 12.76 11.50
C ASP A 76 5.89 11.89 10.32
N GLU A 77 6.37 10.68 10.58
CA GLU A 77 6.72 9.72 9.53
C GLU A 77 5.48 9.19 8.81
N ALA A 78 4.44 8.81 9.54
CA ALA A 78 3.17 8.34 8.97
C ALA A 78 2.53 9.42 8.08
N THR A 79 2.48 10.67 8.54
CA THR A 79 1.93 11.78 7.76
C THR A 79 2.81 12.19 6.58
N ALA A 80 4.13 12.03 6.66
CA ALA A 80 5.01 12.24 5.51
C ALA A 80 4.73 11.25 4.37
N LYS A 81 4.40 9.99 4.70
CA LYS A 81 3.96 8.99 3.72
C LYS A 81 2.63 9.38 3.07
N ILE A 82 1.68 9.89 3.84
CA ILE A 82 0.40 10.40 3.29
C ILE A 82 0.64 11.58 2.33
N ARG A 83 1.46 12.56 2.71
CA ARG A 83 1.79 13.69 1.83
C ARG A 83 2.42 13.22 0.51
N ALA A 84 3.40 12.33 0.59
CA ALA A 84 4.02 11.77 -0.60
C ALA A 84 3.09 10.92 -1.46
N ALA A 85 2.08 10.28 -0.86
CA ALA A 85 1.06 9.58 -1.62
C ALA A 85 0.17 10.55 -2.42
N VAL A 86 -0.18 11.69 -1.82
CA VAL A 86 -0.97 12.74 -2.48
C VAL A 86 -0.18 13.47 -3.58
N ASP A 87 1.14 13.62 -3.40
CA ASP A 87 2.03 14.29 -4.37
C ASP A 87 2.48 13.39 -5.54
N ALA A 88 2.22 12.07 -5.48
CA ALA A 88 2.73 11.08 -6.42
C ALA A 88 2.11 11.21 -7.82
#